data_AF-T1IZ31-F1
#
_entry.id   AF-T1IZ31-F1
#
_cell.length_a   1.000
_cell.length_b   1.000
_cell.length_c   1.000
_cell.angle_alpha   90.00
_cell.angle_beta   90.00
_cell.angle_gamma   90.00
#
_symmetry.space_group_name_H-M   'P 1'
#
loop_
_entity.id
_entity.type
_entity.pdbx_description
1 polymer ?
#
loop_
_entity_poly.entity_id
_entity_poly.type
_entity_poly.pdbx_seq_one_letter_code
_entity_poly.pdbx_strand_id
1 'polypeptide(L)'
;MATLTWLNVITFDMWYQFRPKNEIEHTTRGFAYRCLYAFCLPTLLIIFIIVPKILMSSVNSVIVDPAIMGHDWLFQVFDLDGVTVLNFVNLLFCILTVINVRKAARSIRNLNDSRNNKSLLRIGMNILIISGFSFICGLISRSLREINYLLPFVSDLVLNLQGFFCYLFMRSTTVQKVLVQREEAINYIVENKISTFIRL
;
A
#
# COMPACT_ATOMS: atom_id res chain seq x y z
N MET A 1 3.02 -1.27 11.23
CA MET A 1 2.36 -2.50 10.74
C MET A 1 1.10 -2.24 9.92
N ALA A 2 0.00 -1.73 10.49
CA ALA A 2 -1.27 -1.58 9.76
C ALA A 2 -1.18 -0.76 8.46
N THR A 3 -0.49 0.38 8.48
CA THR A 3 -0.26 1.20 7.28
C THR A 3 0.42 0.42 6.15
N LEU A 4 1.39 -0.43 6.49
CA LEU A 4 2.14 -1.24 5.52
C LEU A 4 1.28 -2.37 4.93
N THR A 5 0.45 -3.00 5.76
CA THR A 5 -0.48 -4.04 5.28
C THR A 5 -1.59 -3.43 4.42
N TRP A 6 -2.07 -2.23 4.75
CA TRP A 6 -2.98 -1.48 3.87
C TRP A 6 -2.33 -1.13 2.54
N LEU A 7 -1.08 -0.70 2.57
CA LEU A 7 -0.31 -0.38 1.38
C LEU A 7 -0.02 -1.65 0.53
N ASN A 8 0.11 -2.81 1.17
CA ASN A 8 0.14 -4.12 0.50
C ASN A 8 -1.17 -4.47 -0.20
N VAL A 9 -2.30 -4.23 0.45
CA VAL A 9 -3.62 -4.41 -0.19
C VAL A 9 -3.81 -3.47 -1.37
N ILE A 10 -3.42 -2.20 -1.24
CA ILE A 10 -3.54 -1.20 -2.31
C ILE A 10 -2.67 -1.59 -3.51
N THR A 11 -1.41 -1.96 -3.29
CA THR A 11 -0.48 -2.36 -4.37
C THR A 11 -0.92 -3.65 -5.06
N PHE A 12 -1.42 -4.63 -4.30
CA PHE A 12 -2.02 -5.84 -4.85
C PHE A 12 -3.25 -5.51 -5.71
N ASP A 13 -4.16 -4.65 -5.23
CA ASP A 13 -5.37 -4.31 -5.98
C ASP A 13 -5.03 -3.56 -7.27
N MET A 14 -4.09 -2.62 -7.23
CA MET A 14 -3.59 -1.96 -8.44
C MET A 14 -3.03 -2.97 -9.44
N TRP A 15 -2.16 -3.87 -8.99
CA TRP A 15 -1.61 -4.92 -9.85
C TRP A 15 -2.71 -5.80 -10.46
N TYR A 16 -3.67 -6.22 -9.64
CA TYR A 16 -4.78 -7.08 -10.01
C TYR A 16 -5.74 -6.41 -11.01
N GLN A 17 -5.92 -5.08 -10.94
CA GLN A 17 -6.72 -4.31 -11.91
C GLN A 17 -6.03 -4.20 -13.28
N PHE A 18 -4.71 -3.99 -13.31
CA PHE A 18 -3.95 -3.86 -14.56
C PHE A 18 -3.55 -5.21 -15.18
N ARG A 19 -3.76 -6.32 -14.47
CA ARG A 19 -3.54 -7.67 -15.01
C ARG A 19 -4.61 -7.96 -16.08
N PRO A 20 -4.24 -8.43 -17.28
CA PRO A 20 -5.22 -8.85 -18.29
C PRO A 20 -6.05 -10.01 -17.72
N LYS A 21 -7.38 -9.84 -17.71
CA LYS A 21 -8.33 -10.86 -17.28
C LYS A 21 -9.34 -11.13 -18.38
N ASN A 22 -9.71 -12.40 -18.48
CA ASN A 22 -10.73 -12.87 -19.41
C ASN A 22 -12.14 -12.82 -18.79
N GLU A 23 -12.27 -12.59 -17.47
CA GLU A 23 -13.54 -12.63 -16.76
C GLU A 23 -13.70 -11.47 -15.76
N ILE A 24 -14.93 -10.93 -15.71
CA ILE A 24 -15.37 -9.86 -14.80
C ILE A 24 -15.79 -10.54 -13.48
N GLU A 25 -14.85 -10.74 -12.56
CA GLU A 25 -15.13 -11.32 -11.25
C GLU A 25 -15.89 -10.33 -10.34
N HIS A 26 -17.00 -10.78 -9.73
CA HIS A 26 -17.78 -9.99 -8.77
C HIS A 26 -16.95 -9.61 -7.53
N THR A 27 -16.76 -8.31 -7.32
CA THR A 27 -15.70 -7.69 -6.50
C THR A 27 -15.95 -7.63 -4.99
N THR A 28 -17.18 -7.85 -4.52
CA THR A 28 -17.56 -7.57 -3.12
C THR A 28 -16.96 -8.56 -2.11
N ARG A 29 -16.93 -9.87 -2.40
CA ARG A 29 -16.28 -10.86 -1.53
C ARG A 29 -14.76 -10.66 -1.46
N GLY A 30 -14.14 -10.30 -2.58
CA GLY A 30 -12.71 -10.00 -2.64
C GLY A 30 -12.31 -8.80 -1.77
N PHE A 31 -13.14 -7.77 -1.70
CA PHE A 31 -12.89 -6.61 -0.83
C PHE A 31 -12.92 -6.98 0.66
N ALA A 32 -13.91 -7.76 1.11
CA ALA A 32 -14.01 -8.17 2.50
C ALA A 32 -12.79 -8.97 2.98
N TYR A 33 -12.29 -9.93 2.18
CA TYR A 33 -11.08 -10.70 2.51
C TYR A 33 -9.83 -9.81 2.58
N ARG A 34 -9.73 -8.80 1.71
CA ARG A 34 -8.60 -7.85 1.72
C ARG A 34 -8.64 -6.94 2.95
N CYS A 35 -9.81 -6.46 3.35
CA CYS A 35 -9.97 -5.70 4.60
C CYS A 35 -9.63 -6.56 5.81
N LEU A 36 -10.09 -7.81 5.85
CA LEU A 36 -9.79 -8.74 6.93
C LEU A 36 -8.27 -9.00 7.02
N TYR A 37 -7.59 -9.23 5.88
CA TYR A 37 -6.13 -9.34 5.85
C TYR A 37 -5.43 -8.06 6.35
N ALA A 38 -5.87 -6.87 5.88
CA ALA A 38 -5.26 -5.59 6.24
C ALA A 38 -5.29 -5.29 7.75
N PHE A 39 -6.34 -5.73 8.45
CA PHE A 39 -6.49 -5.50 9.89
C PHE A 39 -6.03 -6.69 10.73
N CYS A 40 -6.39 -7.93 10.36
CA CYS A 40 -6.08 -9.10 11.17
C CYS A 40 -4.60 -9.44 11.18
N LEU A 41 -3.86 -9.24 10.07
CA LEU A 41 -2.43 -9.56 10.03
C LEU A 41 -1.60 -8.67 11.00
N PRO A 42 -1.74 -7.33 11.00
CA PRO A 42 -1.11 -6.48 12.02
C PRO A 42 -1.50 -6.86 13.44
N THR A 43 -2.78 -7.12 13.68
CA THR A 43 -3.26 -7.48 15.02
C THR A 43 -2.66 -8.79 15.50
N LEU A 44 -2.60 -9.81 14.63
CA LEU A 44 -1.95 -11.08 14.95
C LEU A 44 -0.47 -10.90 15.25
N LEU A 45 0.27 -10.14 14.43
CA LEU A 45 1.69 -9.87 14.68
C LEU A 45 1.90 -9.14 16.02
N ILE A 46 1.06 -8.16 16.35
CA ILE A 46 1.11 -7.46 17.64
C ILE A 46 0.85 -8.43 18.80
N ILE A 47 -0.15 -9.32 18.67
CA ILE A 47 -0.44 -10.35 19.67
C ILE A 47 0.78 -11.28 19.85
N PHE A 48 1.39 -11.74 18.76
CA PHE A 48 2.59 -12.60 18.82
C PHE A 48 3.81 -11.91 19.43
N ILE A 49 3.91 -10.57 19.36
CA ILE A 49 5.00 -9.82 19.99
C ILE A 49 4.70 -9.56 21.47
N ILE A 50 3.47 -9.15 21.80
CA ILE A 50 3.10 -8.67 23.14
C ILE A 50 2.80 -9.84 24.09
N VAL A 51 2.07 -10.86 23.65
CA VAL A 51 1.61 -11.96 24.54
C VAL A 51 2.80 -12.72 25.15
N PRO A 52 3.81 -13.16 24.38
CA PRO A 52 4.99 -13.80 24.97
C PRO A 52 5.73 -12.88 25.94
N LYS A 53 5.80 -11.57 25.65
CA LYS A 53 6.44 -10.60 26.55
C LYS A 53 5.71 -10.47 27.88
N ILE A 54 4.38 -10.37 27.87
CA ILE A 54 3.56 -10.33 29.09
C ILE A 54 3.74 -11.63 29.87
N LEU A 55 3.74 -12.78 29.19
CA LEU A 55 3.94 -14.07 29.83
C LEU A 55 5.32 -14.15 30.51
N MET A 56 6.39 -13.76 29.81
CA MET A 56 7.76 -13.77 30.33
C MET A 56 7.96 -12.79 31.49
N SER A 57 7.35 -11.60 31.40
CA SER A 57 7.36 -10.59 32.47
C SER A 57 6.55 -11.00 33.70
N SER A 58 5.50 -11.80 33.53
CA SER A 58 4.74 -12.34 34.67
C SER A 58 5.54 -13.38 35.47
N VAL A 59 6.51 -14.03 34.83
CA VAL A 59 7.40 -15.02 35.45
C VAL A 59 8.64 -14.35 36.07
N ASN A 60 9.17 -13.29 35.45
CA ASN A 60 10.28 -12.51 35.97
C ASN A 60 9.78 -11.15 36.47
N SER A 61 9.45 -11.05 37.76
CA SER A 61 8.89 -9.86 38.43
C SER A 61 9.86 -8.68 38.59
N VAL A 62 10.78 -8.47 37.65
CA VAL A 62 11.70 -7.33 37.66
C VAL A 62 11.22 -6.34 36.62
N ILE A 63 10.86 -5.15 37.09
CA ILE A 63 10.40 -3.98 36.32
C ILE A 63 11.26 -3.83 35.08
N VAL A 64 10.67 -4.11 33.91
CA VAL A 64 11.34 -4.03 32.61
C VAL A 64 11.56 -2.56 32.28
N ASP A 65 12.81 -2.14 32.30
CA ASP A 65 13.24 -0.81 31.89
C ASP A 65 12.94 -0.60 30.38
N PRO A 66 12.18 0.43 29.98
CA PRO A 66 11.81 0.67 28.59
C PRO A 66 13.02 0.80 27.64
N ALA A 67 14.21 1.14 28.17
CA ALA A 67 15.43 1.25 27.39
C ALA A 67 15.99 -0.10 26.89
N ILE A 68 15.70 -1.21 27.59
CA ILE A 68 16.17 -2.56 27.22
C ILE A 68 15.30 -3.17 26.11
N MET A 69 14.09 -2.63 25.87
CA MET A 69 13.17 -3.10 24.84
C MET A 69 13.73 -3.06 23.41
N GLY A 70 14.76 -2.24 23.14
CA GLY A 70 15.39 -2.12 21.82
C GLY A 70 16.20 -3.34 21.36
N HIS A 71 16.60 -4.23 22.28
CA HIS A 71 17.44 -5.40 21.98
C HIS A 71 16.72 -6.75 22.05
N ASP A 72 15.39 -6.77 22.21
CA ASP A 72 14.63 -8.01 22.20
C ASP A 72 14.62 -8.64 20.79
N TRP A 73 15.16 -9.86 20.68
CA TRP A 73 15.19 -10.62 19.43
C TRP A 73 13.80 -10.80 18.81
N LEU A 74 12.74 -10.94 19.63
CA LEU A 74 11.35 -11.01 19.16
C LEU A 74 10.92 -9.72 18.46
N PHE A 75 11.33 -8.57 19.00
CA PHE A 75 11.02 -7.28 18.39
C PHE A 75 11.81 -7.12 17.08
N GLN A 76 13.08 -7.52 17.03
CA GLN A 76 13.87 -7.49 15.80
C GLN A 76 13.29 -8.39 14.71
N VAL A 77 12.97 -9.65 15.02
CA VAL A 77 12.46 -10.61 14.03
C VAL A 77 11.06 -10.22 13.55
N PHE A 78 10.14 -9.86 14.44
CA PHE A 78 8.75 -9.63 14.03
C PHE A 78 8.46 -8.18 13.61
N ASP A 79 9.13 -7.19 14.20
CA ASP A 79 8.91 -5.78 13.85
C ASP A 79 9.81 -5.36 12.67
N LEU A 80 11.13 -5.58 12.75
CA LEU A 80 12.06 -5.15 11.69
C LEU A 80 12.04 -6.09 10.47
N ASP A 81 12.16 -7.40 10.65
CA ASP A 81 12.19 -8.33 9.49
C ASP A 81 10.81 -8.49 8.86
N GLY A 82 9.75 -8.56 9.69
CA GLY A 82 8.36 -8.62 9.21
C GLY A 82 7.98 -7.42 8.32
N VAL A 83 8.34 -6.20 8.74
CA VAL A 83 8.16 -4.97 7.93
C VAL A 83 8.94 -5.05 6.62
N THR A 84 10.15 -5.60 6.66
CA THR A 84 11.02 -5.73 5.49
C THR A 84 10.42 -6.66 4.44
N VAL A 85 9.88 -7.82 4.87
CA VAL A 85 9.21 -8.77 3.96
C VAL A 85 7.98 -8.14 3.31
N LEU A 86 7.12 -7.47 4.09
CA LEU A 86 5.94 -6.77 3.56
C LEU A 86 6.33 -5.69 2.54
N ASN A 87 7.38 -4.93 2.80
CA ASN A 87 7.91 -3.93 1.86
C ASN A 87 8.46 -4.55 0.58
N PHE A 88 9.13 -5.70 0.68
CA PHE A 88 9.62 -6.42 -0.50
C PHE A 88 8.46 -6.90 -1.38
N VAL A 89 7.40 -7.44 -0.79
CA VAL A 89 6.18 -7.84 -1.51
C VAL A 89 5.52 -6.63 -2.17
N ASN A 90 5.45 -5.48 -1.49
CA ASN A 90 4.93 -4.22 -2.05
C ASN A 90 5.74 -3.76 -3.26
N LEU A 91 7.06 -3.85 -3.18
CA LEU A 91 7.95 -3.53 -4.30
C LEU A 91 7.66 -4.44 -5.49
N LEU A 92 7.52 -5.75 -5.25
CA LEU A 92 7.22 -6.72 -6.30
C LEU A 92 5.91 -6.36 -7.01
N PHE A 93 4.83 -6.10 -6.26
CA PHE A 93 3.55 -5.67 -6.85
C PHE A 93 3.67 -4.34 -7.58
N CYS A 94 4.45 -3.38 -7.08
CA CYS A 94 4.70 -2.13 -7.78
C CYS A 94 5.38 -2.35 -9.13
N ILE A 95 6.46 -3.14 -9.17
CA ILE A 95 7.19 -3.47 -10.40
C ILE A 95 6.25 -4.15 -11.40
N LEU A 96 5.49 -5.15 -10.95
CA LEU A 96 4.52 -5.86 -11.78
C LEU A 96 3.42 -4.92 -12.31
N THR A 97 2.93 -3.99 -11.48
CA THR A 97 1.94 -2.97 -11.87
C THR A 97 2.51 -2.08 -12.97
N VAL A 98 3.72 -1.55 -12.80
CA VAL A 98 4.38 -0.70 -13.81
C VAL A 98 4.61 -1.46 -15.12
N ILE A 99 4.99 -2.73 -15.06
CA ILE A 99 5.14 -3.57 -16.26
C ILE A 99 3.78 -3.72 -16.98
N ASN A 100 2.71 -4.01 -16.24
CA ASN A 100 1.37 -4.17 -16.80
C ASN A 100 0.84 -2.86 -17.39
N VAL A 101 1.02 -1.74 -16.70
CA VAL A 101 0.67 -0.40 -17.20
C VAL A 101 1.46 -0.07 -18.48
N ARG A 102 2.75 -0.39 -18.53
CA ARG A 102 3.57 -0.20 -19.75
C ARG A 102 3.12 -1.08 -20.91
N LYS A 103 2.67 -2.31 -20.63
CA LYS A 103 2.11 -3.21 -21.65
C LYS A 103 0.77 -2.67 -22.16
N ALA A 104 -0.15 -2.29 -21.27
CA ALA A 104 -1.44 -1.70 -21.62
C ALA A 104 -1.27 -0.38 -22.41
N ALA A 105 -0.37 0.50 -21.95
CA ALA A 105 -0.06 1.74 -22.63
C ALA A 105 0.57 1.50 -24.02
N ARG A 106 1.42 0.48 -24.19
CA ARG A 106 1.94 0.10 -25.51
C ARG A 106 0.84 -0.40 -26.44
N SER A 107 -0.09 -1.22 -25.93
CA SER A 107 -1.25 -1.69 -26.69
C SER A 107 -2.12 -0.53 -27.20
N ILE A 108 -2.30 0.52 -26.41
CA ILE A 108 -3.08 1.71 -26.78
C ILE A 108 -2.25 2.66 -27.66
N ARG A 109 -0.93 2.78 -27.42
CA ARG A 109 -0.03 3.69 -28.13
C ARG A 109 0.15 3.34 -29.60
N ASN A 110 -0.02 2.07 -29.99
CA ASN A 110 -0.07 1.69 -31.40
C ASN A 110 -1.19 2.42 -32.18
N LEU A 111 -2.11 3.14 -31.51
CA LEU A 111 -3.18 3.93 -32.11
C LEU A 111 -2.98 5.46 -32.06
N ASN A 112 -2.01 6.00 -31.30
CA ASN A 112 -1.86 7.45 -31.13
C ASN A 112 -0.41 7.84 -30.80
N ASP A 113 0.25 8.51 -31.74
CA ASP A 113 1.68 8.78 -31.66
C ASP A 113 2.01 10.19 -31.10
N SER A 114 3.18 10.28 -30.46
CA SER A 114 3.92 11.48 -30.00
C SER A 114 3.66 12.13 -28.61
N ARG A 115 2.47 12.12 -28.00
CA ARG A 115 2.24 12.96 -26.77
C ARG A 115 2.42 12.25 -25.41
N ASN A 116 2.72 10.96 -25.38
CA ASN A 116 2.35 10.07 -24.25
C ASN A 116 3.48 9.62 -23.29
N ASN A 117 4.75 9.99 -23.51
CA ASN A 117 5.84 9.53 -22.62
C ASN A 117 5.85 10.25 -21.26
N LYS A 118 5.52 11.56 -21.21
CA LYS A 118 5.48 12.34 -19.96
C LYS A 118 4.31 11.92 -19.05
N SER A 119 3.15 11.59 -19.61
CA SER A 119 1.98 11.10 -18.87
C SER A 119 2.25 9.72 -18.26
N LEU A 120 2.90 8.81 -19.00
CA LEU A 120 3.26 7.49 -18.50
C LEU A 120 4.27 7.55 -17.35
N LEU A 121 5.28 8.42 -17.44
CA LEU A 121 6.26 8.62 -16.39
C LEU A 121 5.60 9.20 -15.12
N ARG A 122 4.67 10.16 -15.29
CA ARG A 122 3.87 10.70 -14.17
C ARG A 122 3.01 9.62 -13.51
N ILE A 123 2.35 8.76 -14.29
CA ILE A 123 1.56 7.63 -13.75
C ILE A 123 2.47 6.67 -12.97
N GLY A 124 3.63 6.31 -13.54
CA GLY A 124 4.61 5.46 -12.86
C GLY A 124 5.10 6.06 -11.55
N MET A 125 5.43 7.36 -11.52
CA MET A 125 5.84 8.05 -10.30
C MET A 125 4.72 8.07 -9.25
N ASN A 126 3.48 8.32 -9.65
CA ASN A 126 2.35 8.31 -8.72
C ASN A 126 2.11 6.93 -8.10
N ILE A 127 2.18 5.87 -8.91
CA ILE A 127 2.08 4.48 -8.43
C ILE A 127 3.22 4.19 -7.44
N LEU A 128 4.43 4.66 -7.72
CA LEU A 128 5.61 4.45 -6.90
C LEU A 128 5.55 5.20 -5.55
N ILE A 129 4.94 6.38 -5.51
CA ILE A 129 4.67 7.11 -4.25
C ILE A 129 3.64 6.35 -3.39
N ILE A 130 2.58 5.85 -4.00
CA ILE A 130 1.50 5.13 -3.31
C ILE A 130 1.97 3.74 -2.85
N SER A 131 2.91 3.13 -3.59
CA SER A 131 3.37 1.76 -3.34
C SER A 131 4.41 1.60 -2.23
N GLY A 132 4.73 2.66 -1.48
CA GLY A 132 5.62 2.54 -0.33
C GLY A 132 7.10 2.64 -0.66
N PHE A 133 7.47 3.20 -1.81
CA PHE A 133 8.88 3.34 -2.18
C PHE A 133 9.72 4.07 -1.12
N SER A 134 9.13 5.02 -0.38
CA SER A 134 9.77 5.71 0.75
C SER A 134 10.29 4.75 1.82
N PHE A 135 9.59 3.64 2.08
CA PHE A 135 10.06 2.63 3.04
C PHE A 135 11.30 1.88 2.55
N ILE A 136 11.40 1.63 1.24
CA ILE A 136 12.56 0.96 0.64
C ILE A 136 13.78 1.88 0.68
N CYS A 137 13.58 3.16 0.37
CA CYS A 137 14.62 4.18 0.58
C CYS A 137 15.08 4.22 2.04
N GLY A 138 14.14 4.15 2.99
CA GLY A 138 14.45 4.05 4.41
C GLY A 138 15.33 2.84 4.75
N LEU A 139 15.01 1.66 4.24
CA LEU A 139 15.79 0.43 4.47
C LEU A 139 17.20 0.48 3.87
N ILE A 140 17.31 0.93 2.62
CA ILE A 140 18.60 1.08 1.94
C ILE A 140 19.46 2.10 2.69
N SER A 141 18.85 3.22 3.07
CA SER A 141 19.52 4.30 3.76
C SER A 141 20.04 3.90 5.14
N ARG A 142 19.25 3.13 5.88
CA ARG A 142 19.64 2.58 7.19
C ARG A 142 20.81 1.60 7.05
N SER A 143 20.86 0.85 5.94
CA SER A 143 21.97 -0.07 5.62
C SER A 143 23.25 0.66 5.22
N LEU A 144 23.14 1.87 4.65
CA LEU A 144 24.26 2.72 4.22
C LEU A 144 24.66 3.77 5.26
N ARG A 145 24.11 3.69 6.48
CA ARG A 145 24.33 4.67 7.55
C ARG A 145 25.82 4.87 7.90
N GLU A 146 26.62 3.82 7.81
CA GLU A 146 28.06 3.87 8.08
C GLU A 146 28.84 4.69 7.04
N ILE A 147 28.30 4.80 5.82
CA ILE A 147 28.94 5.52 4.72
C ILE A 147 28.51 6.99 4.71
N ASN A 148 27.25 7.28 5.05
CA ASN A 148 26.74 8.65 5.07
C ASN A 148 25.66 8.85 6.13
N TYR A 149 25.99 9.60 7.18
CA TYR A 149 25.10 9.85 8.31
C TYR A 149 23.86 10.72 7.95
N LEU A 150 23.92 11.49 6.86
CA LEU A 150 22.80 12.33 6.40
C LEU A 150 21.74 11.54 5.63
N LEU A 151 22.12 10.40 5.05
CA LEU A 151 21.23 9.62 4.20
C LEU A 151 19.99 9.11 4.98
N PRO A 152 20.12 8.59 6.23
CA PRO A 152 18.98 8.19 7.04
C PRO A 152 18.00 9.34 7.29
N PHE A 153 18.53 10.53 7.60
CA PHE A 153 17.72 11.71 7.86
C PHE A 153 16.84 12.10 6.67
N VAL A 154 17.40 12.11 5.45
CA VAL A 154 16.63 12.40 4.23
C VAL A 154 15.54 11.35 4.01
N SER A 155 15.84 10.08 4.28
CA SER A 155 14.88 8.99 4.07
C SER A 155 13.74 9.01 5.09
N ASP A 156 14.03 9.35 6.34
CA ASP A 156 13.03 9.54 7.39
C ASP A 156 12.12 10.74 7.08
N LEU A 157 12.68 11.83 6.54
CA LEU A 157 11.90 12.98 6.11
C LEU A 157 10.95 12.61 4.95
N VAL A 158 11.41 11.84 3.97
CA VAL A 158 10.58 11.36 2.85
C VAL A 158 9.49 10.39 3.35
N LEU A 159 9.80 9.56 4.35
CA LEU A 159 8.84 8.66 4.98
C LEU A 159 7.73 9.43 5.70
N ASN A 160 8.10 10.43 6.50
CA ASN A 160 7.16 11.26 7.24
C ASN A 160 6.28 12.11 6.31
N LEU A 161 6.82 12.57 5.18
CA LEU A 161 6.06 13.30 4.16
C LEU A 161 5.22 12.39 3.26
N GLN A 162 5.34 11.06 3.35
CA GLN A 162 4.63 10.14 2.47
C GLN A 162 3.10 10.28 2.58
N GLY A 163 2.58 10.48 3.78
CA GLY A 163 1.15 10.74 4.01
C GLY A 163 0.69 12.02 3.30
N PHE A 164 1.51 13.07 3.33
CA PHE A 164 1.24 14.33 2.63
C PHE A 164 1.24 14.15 1.11
N PHE A 165 2.20 13.39 0.55
CA PHE A 165 2.20 13.07 -0.88
C PHE A 165 0.98 12.25 -1.31
N CYS A 166 0.54 11.29 -0.48
CA CYS A 166 -0.68 10.53 -0.73
C CYS A 166 -1.93 11.43 -0.71
N TYR A 167 -1.98 12.39 0.23
CA TYR A 167 -3.05 13.38 0.29
C TYR A 167 -3.08 14.27 -0.95
N LEU A 168 -1.93 14.79 -1.39
CA LEU A 168 -1.84 15.59 -2.62
C LEU A 168 -2.27 14.80 -3.86
N PHE A 169 -1.92 13.50 -3.91
CA PHE A 169 -2.36 12.62 -4.98
C PHE A 169 -3.89 12.45 -4.98
N MET A 170 -4.51 12.19 -3.83
CA MET A 170 -5.98 12.10 -3.71
C MET A 170 -6.69 13.40 -4.07
N ARG A 171 -6.04 14.54 -3.80
CA ARG A 171 -6.53 15.88 -4.17
C ARG A 171 -6.33 16.22 -5.65
N SER A 172 -5.63 15.37 -6.42
CA SER A 172 -5.44 15.58 -7.85
C SER A 172 -6.78 15.66 -8.57
N THR A 173 -6.94 16.67 -9.42
CA THR A 173 -8.17 16.94 -10.17
C THR A 173 -8.60 15.76 -11.06
N THR A 174 -7.66 14.93 -11.48
CA THR A 174 -7.95 13.69 -12.22
C THR A 174 -8.69 12.67 -11.36
N VAL A 175 -8.26 12.47 -10.11
CA VAL A 175 -8.87 11.52 -9.18
C VAL A 175 -10.26 12.02 -8.77
N GLN A 176 -10.37 13.31 -8.44
CA GLN A 176 -11.65 13.95 -8.10
C GLN A 176 -12.70 13.78 -9.21
N LYS A 177 -12.31 14.00 -10.47
CA LYS A 177 -13.22 13.80 -11.62
C LYS A 177 -13.70 12.35 -11.76
N VAL A 178 -12.81 11.38 -11.56
CA VAL A 178 -13.17 9.95 -11.62
C VAL A 178 -14.10 9.57 -10.47
N LEU A 179 -13.89 10.12 -9.28
CA LEU A 179 -14.76 9.87 -8.13
C LEU A 179 -16.17 10.42 -8.36
N VAL A 180 -16.28 11.68 -8.80
CA VAL A 180 -17.58 12.31 -9.13
C VAL A 180 -18.31 11.52 -10.22
N GLN A 181 -17.61 11.14 -11.29
CA GLN A 181 -18.21 10.33 -12.37
C GLN A 181 -18.72 8.97 -11.90
N ARG A 182 -18.02 8.33 -10.95
CA ARG A 182 -18.48 7.06 -10.37
C ARG A 182 -19.69 7.25 -9.46
N GLU A 183 -19.72 8.32 -8.68
CA GLU A 183 -20.85 8.65 -7.81
C GLU A 183 -22.12 8.92 -8.63
N GLU A 184 -22.01 9.71 -9.70
CA GLU A 184 -23.11 9.95 -10.65
C GLU A 184 -23.60 8.65 -11.30
N ALA A 185 -22.69 7.77 -11.72
CA ALA A 185 -23.05 6.48 -12.31
C ALA A 185 -23.76 5.54 -11.31
N ILE A 186 -23.34 5.53 -10.04
CA ILE A 186 -23.99 4.75 -8.98
C ILE A 186 -25.39 5.30 -8.71
N ASN A 187 -25.53 6.62 -8.56
CA ASN A 187 -26.83 7.26 -8.33
C ASN A 187 -27.80 6.96 -9.46
N TYR A 188 -27.34 7.04 -10.72
CA TYR A 188 -28.14 6.66 -11.88
C TYR A 188 -28.62 5.20 -11.84
N ILE A 189 -27.73 4.24 -11.49
CA ILE A 189 -28.10 2.82 -11.38
C ILE A 189 -29.11 2.58 -10.26
N VAL A 190 -28.93 3.26 -9.12
CA VAL A 190 -29.83 3.16 -7.96
C VAL A 190 -31.22 3.70 -8.30
N GLU A 191 -31.30 4.91 -8.87
CA GLU A 191 -32.56 5.51 -9.30
C GLU A 191 -33.28 4.65 -10.34
N ASN A 192 -32.56 4.11 -11.32
CA ASN A 192 -33.15 3.30 -12.39
C ASN A 192 -33.70 1.97 -11.84
N LYS A 193 -32.99 1.31 -10.91
CA LYS A 193 -33.48 0.10 -10.22
C LYS A 193 -34.70 0.38 -9.35
N ILE A 194 -34.73 1.50 -8.63
CA ILE A 194 -35.88 1.90 -7.80
C ILE A 194 -37.11 2.18 -8.70
N SER A 195 -36.93 2.89 -9.82
CA SER A 195 -38.04 3.17 -10.75
C SER A 195 -38.63 1.91 -11.38
N THR A 196 -37.79 0.88 -11.61
CA THR A 196 -38.22 -0.41 -12.17
C THR A 196 -38.99 -1.22 -11.12
N PHE A 197 -38.61 -1.12 -9.85
CA PHE A 197 -39.29 -1.81 -8.74
C PHE A 197 -40.66 -1.21 -8.40
N ILE A 198 -40.85 0.10 -8.61
CA ILE A 198 -42.14 0.80 -8.39
C ILE A 198 -43.16 0.52 -9.51
N ARG A 199 -42.72 0.06 -10.69
CA ARG A 199 -43.58 -0.24 -11.85
C ARG A 199 -44.08 -1.70 -11.91
N LEU A 200 -43.66 -2.54 -10.98
CA LEU A 200 -44.09 -3.94 -10.80
C LEU A 200 -45.12 -4.02 -9.68
#